data_AF-A0A2I4BIC9-F1
#
_entry.id   AF-A0A2I4BIC9-F1
#
_cell.length_a   1.000
_cell.length_b   1.000
_cell.length_c   1.000
_cell.angle_alpha   90.00
_cell.angle_beta   90.00
_cell.angle_gamma   90.00
#
_symmetry.space_group_name_H-M   'P 1'
#
loop_
_entity.id
_entity.type
_entity.pdbx_description
1 polymer ?
#
loop_
_entity_poly.entity_id
_entity_poly.type
_entity_poly.pdbx_seq_one_letter_code
_entity_poly.pdbx_strand_id
1 'polypeptide(L)'
;MYLLSYIYYKGKWATPFDPDMTREDEFNVDETNKVPVKMMRMEETHFQTYDDQAINTSVLQLPFNNSFSMLLMLPDNMTTLENAICPDHVTKWLKWMKPSEKTPSLCSCSSVTQYQT
;
A
#
# COMPACT_ATOMS: atom_id res chain seq x y z
N MET A 1 9.76 24.64 -25.54
CA MET A 1 10.70 24.07 -24.56
C MET A 1 9.91 23.07 -23.74
N TYR A 2 10.32 21.79 -23.70
CA TYR A 2 9.59 20.72 -23.01
C TYR A 2 10.42 20.21 -21.82
N LEU A 3 9.78 20.01 -20.68
CA LEU A 3 10.38 19.36 -19.51
C LEU A 3 9.92 17.90 -19.50
N LEU A 4 10.85 16.96 -19.62
CA LEU A 4 10.58 15.53 -19.53
C LEU A 4 11.22 14.98 -18.24
N SER A 5 10.39 14.41 -17.36
CA SER A 5 10.82 13.72 -16.15
C SER A 5 10.21 12.34 -16.12
N TYR A 6 11.02 11.31 -15.85
CA TYR A 6 10.55 9.94 -15.66
C TYR A 6 11.26 9.31 -14.45
N ILE A 7 10.52 8.52 -13.68
CA ILE A 7 11.04 7.77 -12.53
C ILE A 7 10.66 6.31 -12.74
N TYR A 8 11.65 5.42 -12.72
CA TYR A 8 11.44 3.97 -12.75
C TYR A 8 11.91 3.36 -11.44
N TYR A 9 11.01 2.67 -10.74
CA TYR A 9 11.33 1.97 -9.50
C TYR A 9 10.83 0.53 -9.56
N LYS A 10 11.75 -0.41 -9.34
CA LYS A 10 11.44 -1.83 -9.18
C LYS A 10 12.17 -2.37 -7.95
N GLY A 11 11.57 -2.14 -6.78
CA GLY A 11 12.07 -2.65 -5.51
C GLY A 11 11.78 -4.14 -5.33
N LYS A 12 12.69 -4.85 -4.63
CA LYS A 12 12.43 -6.20 -4.11
C LYS A 12 12.01 -6.08 -2.65
N TRP A 13 10.86 -6.64 -2.29
CA TRP A 13 10.38 -6.70 -0.91
C TRP A 13 11.42 -7.41 -0.02
N ALA A 14 11.51 -7.00 1.25
CA ALA A 14 12.34 -7.70 2.22
C ALA A 14 11.84 -9.14 2.41
N THR A 15 10.52 -9.27 2.59
CA THR A 15 9.80 -10.53 2.50
C THR A 15 9.10 -10.60 1.14
N PRO A 16 9.51 -11.48 0.21
CA PRO A 16 8.84 -11.62 -1.07
C PRO A 16 7.49 -12.32 -0.93
N PHE A 17 6.54 -11.96 -1.81
CA PHE A 17 5.30 -12.72 -1.97
C PHE A 17 5.59 -14.05 -2.65
N ASP A 18 4.95 -15.12 -2.19
CA ASP A 18 5.02 -16.41 -2.85
C ASP A 18 4.18 -16.38 -4.15
N PRO A 19 4.78 -16.64 -5.33
CA PRO A 19 4.02 -16.72 -6.57
C PRO A 19 2.94 -17.80 -6.56
N ASP A 20 3.12 -18.92 -5.84
CA ASP A 20 2.16 -20.03 -5.77
C ASP A 20 0.91 -19.66 -4.95
N MET A 21 1.02 -18.65 -4.09
CA MET A 21 -0.10 -18.06 -3.36
C MET A 21 -0.78 -16.92 -4.11
N THR A 22 -0.24 -16.47 -5.24
CA THR A 22 -0.87 -15.43 -6.04
C THR A 22 -2.02 -16.02 -6.84
N ARG A 23 -3.26 -15.63 -6.51
CA ARG A 23 -4.48 -16.19 -7.12
C ARG A 23 -5.42 -15.09 -7.56
N GLU A 24 -6.31 -15.41 -8.49
CA GLU A 24 -7.41 -14.51 -8.85
C GLU A 24 -8.38 -14.41 -7.68
N ASP A 25 -8.72 -13.17 -7.32
CA ASP A 25 -9.64 -12.81 -6.24
C ASP A 25 -10.41 -11.54 -6.66
N GLU A 26 -11.51 -11.25 -5.98
CA GLU A 26 -12.32 -10.06 -6.29
C GLU A 26 -11.76 -8.81 -5.60
N PHE A 27 -11.58 -7.72 -6.37
CA PHE A 27 -11.29 -6.39 -5.83
C PHE A 27 -12.50 -5.47 -5.99
N ASN A 28 -12.87 -4.81 -4.90
CA ASN A 28 -13.97 -3.85 -4.90
C ASN A 28 -13.44 -2.50 -5.40
N VAL A 29 -13.82 -2.12 -6.61
CA VAL A 29 -13.52 -0.78 -7.16
C VAL A 29 -14.45 0.24 -6.52
N ASP A 30 -15.73 -0.12 -6.44
CA ASP A 30 -16.80 0.66 -5.80
C ASP A 30 -17.69 -0.29 -4.98
N GLU A 31 -18.69 0.24 -4.28
CA GLU A 31 -19.67 -0.56 -3.53
C GLU A 31 -20.42 -1.59 -4.40
N THR A 32 -20.54 -1.33 -5.70
CA THR A 32 -21.28 -2.19 -6.65
C THR A 32 -20.37 -2.94 -7.62
N ASN A 33 -19.19 -2.39 -7.92
CA ASN A 33 -18.33 -2.91 -8.98
C ASN A 33 -17.19 -3.74 -8.39
N LYS A 34 -17.18 -5.02 -8.73
CA LYS A 34 -16.09 -5.95 -8.41
C LYS A 34 -15.37 -6.38 -9.68
N VAL A 35 -14.05 -6.38 -9.63
CA VAL A 35 -13.21 -6.82 -10.74
C VAL A 35 -12.27 -7.95 -10.29
N PRO A 36 -12.09 -9.00 -11.09
CA PRO A 36 -11.12 -10.04 -10.77
C PRO A 36 -9.71 -9.50 -10.94
N VAL A 37 -8.89 -9.64 -9.90
CA VAL A 37 -7.47 -9.24 -9.89
C VAL A 37 -6.61 -10.36 -9.33
N LYS A 38 -5.32 -10.35 -9.68
CA LYS A 38 -4.36 -11.25 -9.05
C LYS A 38 -3.97 -10.70 -7.68
N MET A 39 -4.51 -11.31 -6.63
CA MET A 39 -4.15 -11.01 -5.25
C MET A 39 -2.91 -11.80 -4.84
N MET A 40 -1.89 -11.08 -4.39
CA MET A 40 -0.69 -11.61 -3.75
C MET A 40 -0.95 -11.72 -2.25
N ARG A 41 -0.51 -12.83 -1.64
CA ARG A 41 -0.59 -13.06 -0.19
C ARG A 41 0.77 -13.49 0.34
N MET A 42 1.06 -13.15 1.59
CA MET A 42 2.24 -13.62 2.31
C MET A 42 1.81 -14.56 3.44
N GLU A 43 2.64 -15.57 3.73
CA GLU A 43 2.47 -16.48 4.87
C GLU A 43 2.99 -15.85 6.16
N GLU A 44 3.95 -14.93 6.04
CA GLU A 44 4.49 -14.23 7.18
C GLU A 44 3.40 -13.37 7.84
N THR A 45 3.39 -13.33 9.16
CA THR A 45 2.39 -12.61 9.96
C THR A 45 2.98 -11.40 10.65
N HIS A 46 4.27 -11.07 10.48
CA HIS A 46 4.94 -10.04 11.28
C HIS A 46 5.04 -8.70 10.55
N PHE A 47 3.92 -8.02 10.36
CA PHE A 47 3.92 -6.68 9.76
C PHE A 47 3.69 -5.57 10.78
N GLN A 48 4.31 -4.43 10.51
CA GLN A 48 4.08 -3.21 11.25
C GLN A 48 2.81 -2.56 10.72
N THR A 49 1.80 -2.43 11.57
CA THR A 49 0.54 -1.76 11.24
C THR A 49 0.20 -0.67 12.25
N TYR A 50 -0.59 0.29 11.81
CA TYR A 50 -1.12 1.35 12.63
C TYR A 50 -2.56 1.65 12.21
N ASP A 51 -3.46 1.73 13.17
CA ASP A 51 -4.84 2.12 12.91
C ASP A 51 -5.04 3.56 13.40
N ASP A 52 -5.26 4.49 12.46
CA ASP A 52 -5.52 5.88 12.80
C ASP A 52 -7.03 6.12 12.91
N GLN A 53 -7.52 6.10 14.15
CA GLN A 53 -8.93 6.34 14.47
C GLN A 53 -9.39 7.76 14.12
N ALA A 54 -8.49 8.75 14.00
CA ALA A 54 -8.87 10.13 13.71
C ALA A 54 -9.35 10.31 12.27
N ILE A 55 -8.76 9.56 11.34
CA ILE A 55 -9.07 9.58 9.90
C ILE A 55 -9.66 8.26 9.41
N ASN A 56 -9.92 7.33 10.34
CA ASN A 56 -10.46 6.00 10.09
C ASN A 56 -9.70 5.28 8.95
N THR A 57 -8.39 5.17 9.12
CA THR A 57 -7.47 4.63 8.11
C THR A 57 -6.52 3.61 8.74
N SER A 58 -6.47 2.42 8.14
CA SER A 58 -5.48 1.40 8.46
C SER A 58 -4.20 1.64 7.64
N VAL A 59 -3.05 1.62 8.30
CA VAL A 59 -1.74 1.82 7.69
C VAL A 59 -0.90 0.57 7.89
N LEU A 60 -0.25 0.13 6.81
CA LEU A 60 0.63 -1.04 6.75
C LEU A 60 1.99 -0.60 6.21
N GLN A 61 3.07 -1.04 6.86
CA GLN A 61 4.43 -0.84 6.35
C GLN A 61 5.00 -2.12 5.76
N LEU A 62 5.48 -2.02 4.53
CA LEU A 62 6.18 -3.09 3.82
C LEU A 62 7.62 -2.67 3.53
N PRO A 63 8.61 -3.22 4.24
CA PRO A 63 10.01 -2.94 3.97
C PRO A 63 10.48 -3.57 2.65
N PHE A 64 11.31 -2.85 1.90
CA PHE A 64 12.10 -3.43 0.82
C PHE A 64 13.43 -3.97 1.36
N ASN A 65 14.15 -4.77 0.57
CA ASN A 65 15.50 -5.24 0.91
C ASN A 65 16.51 -4.10 1.11
N ASN A 66 16.21 -2.91 0.58
CA ASN A 66 17.02 -1.71 0.73
C ASN A 66 16.53 -0.88 1.92
N SER A 67 17.13 0.29 2.17
CA SER A 67 16.73 1.22 3.23
C SER A 67 15.39 1.94 3.00
N PHE A 68 14.54 1.43 2.10
CA PHE A 68 13.25 2.01 1.76
C PHE A 68 12.12 1.11 2.25
N SER A 69 11.00 1.71 2.63
CA SER A 69 9.77 0.99 2.96
C SER A 69 8.59 1.65 2.25
N MET A 70 7.63 0.84 1.80
CA MET A 70 6.35 1.33 1.31
C MET A 70 5.38 1.45 2.49
N LEU A 71 4.64 2.55 2.54
CA LEU A 71 3.49 2.70 3.41
C LEU A 71 2.22 2.56 2.58
N LEU A 72 1.37 1.63 2.97
CA LEU A 72 0.07 1.38 2.37
C LEU A 72 -1.00 1.87 3.33
N MET A 73 -1.84 2.78 2.84
CA MET A 73 -2.95 3.35 3.60
C MET A 73 -4.24 2.82 2.99
N LEU A 74 -5.07 2.19 3.81
CA LEU A 74 -6.38 1.71 3.46
C LEU A 74 -7.41 2.52 4.27
N PRO A 75 -7.93 3.63 3.71
CA PRO A 75 -8.97 4.42 4.36
C PRO A 75 -10.35 3.81 4.09
N ASP A 76 -11.28 4.03 5.02
CA ASP A 76 -12.70 3.75 4.76
C ASP A 76 -13.30 4.77 3.79
N ASN A 77 -12.76 6.00 3.76
CA ASN A 77 -13.16 7.03 2.81
C ASN A 77 -11.94 7.75 2.24
N MET A 78 -11.72 7.61 0.93
CA MET A 78 -10.58 8.20 0.22
C MET A 78 -10.54 9.73 0.34
N THR A 79 -11.69 10.40 0.26
CA THR A 79 -11.75 11.87 0.31
C THR A 79 -11.30 12.43 1.65
N THR A 80 -11.58 11.72 2.75
CA THR A 80 -11.12 12.13 4.09
C THR A 80 -9.61 12.02 4.20
N LEU A 81 -9.03 10.92 3.70
CA LEU A 81 -7.59 10.71 3.73
C LEU A 81 -6.85 11.75 2.88
N GLU A 82 -7.30 11.99 1.64
CA GLU A 82 -6.64 12.94 0.73
C GLU A 82 -6.62 14.37 1.27
N ASN A 83 -7.67 14.80 1.98
CA ASN A 83 -7.74 16.13 2.59
C ASN A 83 -6.97 16.23 3.91
N ALA A 84 -6.81 15.13 4.65
CA ALA A 84 -6.18 15.11 5.97
C ALA A 84 -4.68 14.78 5.93
N ILE A 85 -4.21 14.08 4.90
CA ILE A 85 -2.84 13.58 4.83
C ILE A 85 -1.84 14.73 4.86
N CYS A 86 -0.91 14.66 5.81
CA CYS A 86 0.17 15.64 5.94
C CYS A 86 1.45 14.96 6.46
N PRO A 87 2.62 15.62 6.36
CA PRO A 87 3.89 15.04 6.82
C PRO A 87 3.88 14.61 8.29
N ASP A 88 3.15 15.33 9.15
CA ASP A 88 3.03 15.00 10.57
C ASP A 88 2.29 13.67 10.80
N HIS A 89 1.29 13.36 9.98
CA HIS A 89 0.62 12.06 10.02
C HIS A 89 1.59 10.93 9.66
N VAL A 90 2.40 11.11 8.62
CA VAL A 90 3.38 10.09 8.18
C VAL A 90 4.41 9.83 9.28
N THR A 91 4.93 10.88 9.92
CA THR A 91 5.90 10.72 11.02
C THR A 91 5.25 10.09 12.26
N LYS A 92 4.00 10.42 12.58
CA LYS A 92 3.21 9.78 13.64
C LYS A 92 3.06 8.29 13.39
N TRP A 93 2.65 7.87 12.20
CA TRP A 93 2.48 6.45 11.88
C TRP A 93 3.80 5.69 11.95
N LEU A 94 4.88 6.25 11.39
CA LEU A 94 6.22 5.66 11.48
C LEU A 94 6.70 5.48 12.92
N LYS A 95 6.33 6.37 13.83
CA LYS A 95 6.73 6.32 15.23
C LYS A 95 5.92 5.31 16.06
N TRP A 96 4.63 5.15 15.76
CA TRP A 96 3.68 4.43 16.62
C TRP A 96 3.16 3.12 16.03
N MET A 97 3.70 2.68 14.89
CA MET A 97 3.41 1.37 14.32
C MET A 97 3.72 0.24 15.30
N LYS A 98 2.88 -0.78 15.29
CA LYS A 98 2.98 -1.95 16.15
C LYS A 98 3.04 -3.21 15.29
N PRO A 99 3.76 -4.25 15.73
CA PRO A 99 3.66 -5.57 15.13
C PRO A 99 2.21 -6.06 15.22
N SER A 100 1.66 -6.54 14.11
CA SER A 100 0.36 -7.20 14.07
C SER A 100 0.48 -8.52 13.32
N GLU A 101 -0.22 -9.54 13.80
CA GLU A 101 -0.26 -10.89 13.20
C GLU A 101 -1.10 -11.01 11.92
N LYS A 102 -1.55 -9.87 11.36
CA LYS A 102 -2.40 -9.86 10.16
C LYS A 102 -1.56 -10.11 8.91
N THR A 103 -2.02 -11.03 8.06
CA THR A 103 -1.42 -11.26 6.75
C THR A 103 -1.93 -10.23 5.74
N PRO A 104 -1.06 -9.50 5.04
CA PRO A 104 -1.49 -8.55 4.03
C PRO A 104 -1.84 -9.30 2.73
N SER A 105 -3.01 -8.98 2.19
CA SER A 105 -3.38 -9.30 0.81
C SER A 105 -3.25 -8.04 -0.03
N LEU A 106 -2.51 -8.12 -1.13
CA LEU A 106 -2.27 -6.99 -2.01
C LEU A 106 -2.53 -7.34 -3.47
N CYS A 107 -3.19 -6.44 -4.19
CA CYS A 107 -3.35 -6.58 -5.63
C CYS A 107 -1.97 -6.47 -6.30
N SER A 108 -1.66 -7.39 -7.20
CA SER A 108 -0.53 -7.21 -8.10
C SER A 108 -0.82 -6.04 -9.03
N CYS A 109 -0.07 -4.94 -8.88
CA CYS A 109 -0.27 -3.73 -9.67
C CYS A 109 1.04 -3.23 -10.28
N SER A 110 1.00 -2.87 -11.56
CA SER A 110 2.03 -2.09 -12.23
C SER A 110 1.37 -0.79 -12.72
N SER A 111 1.67 0.34 -12.08
CA SER A 111 1.12 1.64 -12.46
C SER A 111 2.14 2.45 -13.26
N VAL A 112 1.72 2.97 -14.41
CA VAL A 112 2.46 3.96 -15.19
C VAL A 112 1.62 5.24 -15.20
N THR A 113 2.13 6.30 -14.57
CA THR A 113 1.45 7.60 -14.54
C THR A 113 2.24 8.60 -15.34
N GLN A 114 1.59 9.27 -16.29
CA GLN A 114 2.17 10.37 -17.06
C GLN A 114 1.51 11.67 -16.62
N TYR A 115 2.30 12.61 -16.12
CA TYR A 115 1.84 13.95 -15.81
C TYR A 115 2.06 14.82 -17.04
N GLN A 116 0.99 15.29 -17.67
CA GLN A 116 1.07 16.33 -18.70
C GLN A 116 1.07 17.69 -18.00
N THR A 117 2.04 18.54 -18.34
CA THR A 117 2.13 19.93 -17.85
C THR A 117 1.49 20.87 -18.85
#